data_AF-A0A429DVI8-F1
#
_entry.id   AF-A0A429DVI8-F1
#
_cell.length_a   1.000
_cell.length_b   1.000
_cell.length_c   1.000
_cell.angle_alpha   90.00
_cell.angle_beta   90.00
_cell.angle_gamma   90.00
#
_symmetry.space_group_name_H-M   'P 1'
#
loop_
_entity.id
_entity.type
_entity.pdbx_description
1 polymer ?
#
loop_
_entity_poly.entity_id
_entity_poly.type
_entity_poly.pdbx_seq_one_letter_code
_entity_poly.pdbx_strand_id
1 'polypeptide(L)' 'MRVGWGWLAGLLTGATLGATWGFLGNDYEPGDSAIGTGLMGAALGLFVGITSDVVRFARKH' A
#
# COMPACT_ATOMS: atom_id res chain seq x y z
N MET A 1 -19.46 7.09 12.34
CA MET A 1 -18.27 7.34 11.49
C MET A 1 -17.99 6.07 10.69
N ARG A 2 -18.29 6.03 9.39
CA ARG A 2 -17.76 4.94 8.53
C ARG A 2 -16.32 5.31 8.22
N VAL A 3 -15.38 4.86 9.04
CA VAL A 3 -13.95 4.87 8.67
C VAL A 3 -13.88 4.16 7.33
N GLY A 4 -13.41 4.87 6.31
CA GLY A 4 -13.35 4.34 4.96
C GLY A 4 -12.46 3.10 4.98
N TRP A 5 -12.83 2.06 4.24
CA TRP A 5 -11.94 0.92 4.00
C TRP A 5 -10.77 1.30 3.07
N GLY A 6 -10.52 2.60 2.85
CA GLY A 6 -9.56 3.14 1.90
C GLY A 6 -8.12 2.89 2.33
N TRP A 7 -7.82 3.01 3.62
CA TRP A 7 -6.52 2.62 4.18
C TRP A 7 -6.21 1.13 4.00
N LEU A 8 -7.22 0.25 4.15
CA LEU A 8 -7.03 -1.19 3.97
C LEU A 8 -6.85 -1.53 2.47
N ALA A 9 -7.66 -0.94 1.61
CA ALA A 9 -7.53 -1.09 0.16
C ALA A 9 -6.17 -0.57 -0.33
N GLY A 10 -5.71 0.57 0.20
CA GLY A 10 -4.39 1.13 -0.08
C GLY A 10 -3.28 0.18 0.35
N LEU A 11 -3.31 -0.31 1.59
CA LEU A 11 -2.34 -1.27 2.11
C LEU A 11 -2.25 -2.52 1.22
N LEU A 12 -3.38 -3.16 0.94
CA LEU A 12 -3.40 -4.40 0.14
C LEU A 12 -2.92 -4.16 -1.28
N THR A 13 -3.40 -3.10 -1.94
CA THR A 13 -3.00 -2.78 -3.32
C THR A 13 -1.52 -2.43 -3.39
N GLY A 14 -1.03 -1.60 -2.46
CA GLY A 14 0.37 -1.25 -2.36
C GLY A 14 1.26 -2.46 -2.10
N ALA A 15 0.84 -3.36 -1.19
CA ALA A 15 1.57 -4.60 -0.91
C ALA A 15 1.71 -5.48 -2.15
N THR A 16 0.61 -5.66 -2.87
CA THR A 16 0.57 -6.54 -4.05
C THR A 16 1.42 -5.96 -5.17
N LEU A 17 1.25 -4.67 -5.48
CA LEU A 17 2.03 -3.99 -6.54
C LEU A 17 3.52 -3.93 -6.21
N GLY A 18 3.85 -3.63 -4.95
CA GLY A 18 5.23 -3.63 -4.47
C GLY A 18 5.86 -5.01 -4.60
N ALA A 19 5.16 -6.07 -4.17
CA ALA A 19 5.66 -7.43 -4.25
C ALA A 19 5.84 -7.90 -5.69
N THR A 20 4.87 -7.63 -6.57
CA THR A 20 4.98 -7.93 -8.00
C THR A 20 6.17 -7.22 -8.63
N TRP A 21 6.39 -5.94 -8.28
CA TRP A 21 7.54 -5.19 -8.78
C TRP A 21 8.87 -5.79 -8.32
N GLY A 22 9.02 -6.11 -7.04
CA GLY A 22 10.26 -6.72 -6.51
C GLY A 22 10.52 -8.12 -7.05
N PHE A 23 9.47 -8.88 -7.32
CA PHE A 23 9.58 -10.20 -7.92
C PHE A 23 10.05 -10.14 -9.38
N LEU A 24 9.50 -9.21 -10.18
CA LEU A 24 9.84 -9.06 -11.59
C LEU A 24 11.12 -8.25 -11.84
N GLY A 25 11.56 -7.46 -10.85
CA GLY A 25 12.70 -6.56 -10.96
C GLY A 25 14.03 -7.13 -10.49
N ASN A 26 14.06 -8.34 -9.93
CA ASN A 26 15.30 -8.96 -9.44
C ASN A 26 15.39 -10.44 -9.83
N ASP A 27 16.38 -10.78 -10.66
CA ASP A 27 16.62 -12.15 -11.14
C ASP A 27 17.47 -13.00 -10.19
N TYR A 28 18.10 -12.40 -9.16
CA TYR A 28 18.99 -13.11 -8.24
C TYR A 28 18.25 -13.62 -6.98
N GLU A 29 17.46 -12.75 -6.35
CA GLU A 29 16.68 -13.05 -5.13
C GLU A 29 15.24 -12.50 -5.25
N PRO A 30 14.45 -13.03 -6.21
CA PRO A 30 13.11 -12.52 -6.50
C PRO A 30 12.17 -12.62 -5.29
N GLY A 31 12.35 -13.63 -4.44
CA GLY A 31 11.53 -13.82 -3.22
C GLY A 31 11.78 -12.75 -2.15
N ASP A 32 13.05 -12.53 -1.79
CA ASP A 32 13.40 -11.56 -0.72
C ASP A 32 13.12 -10.12 -1.17
N SER A 33 13.38 -9.85 -2.47
CA SER A 33 13.03 -8.57 -3.08
C SER A 33 11.53 -8.33 -3.10
N ALA A 34 10.71 -9.33 -3.45
CA ALA A 34 9.25 -9.22 -3.42
C ALA A 34 8.71 -8.95 -2.00
N ILE A 35 9.30 -9.55 -0.97
CA ILE A 35 8.90 -9.28 0.42
C ILE A 35 9.26 -7.85 0.81
N GLY A 36 10.49 -7.41 0.54
CA GLY A 36 10.96 -6.07 0.87
C GLY A 36 10.17 -4.97 0.17
N THR A 37 10.00 -5.07 -1.16
CA THR A 37 9.23 -4.09 -1.93
C THR A 37 7.73 -4.20 -1.67
N GLY A 38 7.22 -5.38 -1.35
CA GLY A 38 5.85 -5.60 -0.90
C GLY A 38 5.54 -4.87 0.41
N LEU A 39 6.40 -5.02 1.43
CA LEU A 39 6.25 -4.28 2.69
C LEU A 39 6.33 -2.77 2.49
N MET A 40 7.26 -2.31 1.65
CA MET A 40 7.40 -0.89 1.32
C MET A 40 6.15 -0.36 0.61
N GLY A 41 5.62 -1.10 -0.36
CA GLY A 41 4.38 -0.79 -1.06
C GLY A 41 3.17 -0.78 -0.12
N ALA A 42 3.09 -1.73 0.81
CA ALA A 42 2.04 -1.80 1.82
C ALA A 42 2.02 -0.55 2.71
N ALA A 43 3.20 -0.11 3.17
CA ALA A 43 3.35 1.08 4.00
C ALA A 43 2.92 2.36 3.25
N LEU A 44 3.37 2.52 2.00
CA LEU A 44 2.99 3.65 1.15
C LEU A 44 1.49 3.65 0.86
N GLY A 45 0.92 2.49 0.52
CA GLY A 45 -0.50 2.33 0.24
C GLY A 45 -1.37 2.61 1.46
N LEU A 46 -0.96 2.14 2.64
CA LEU A 46 -1.60 2.46 3.92
C LEU A 46 -1.60 3.97 4.16
N PHE A 47 -0.44 4.62 4.01
CA PHE A 47 -0.30 6.06 4.23
C PHE A 47 -1.23 6.85 3.32
N VAL A 48 -1.23 6.57 2.01
CA VAL A 48 -2.12 7.22 1.04
C VAL A 48 -3.59 7.02 1.37
N GLY A 49 -3.98 5.80 1.76
CA GLY A 49 -5.36 5.51 2.12
C GLY A 49 -5.82 6.23 3.39
N ILE A 50 -4.96 6.33 4.42
CA ILE A 50 -5.20 7.13 5.62
C ILE A 50 -5.33 8.60 5.26
N THR A 51 -4.41 9.16 4.48
CA THR A 51 -4.48 10.57 4.05
C THR A 51 -5.77 10.86 3.28
N SER A 52 -6.18 9.97 2.38
CA SER A 52 -7.45 10.09 1.65
C SER A 52 -8.65 10.11 2.60
N ASP A 53 -8.67 9.21 3.59
CA ASP A 53 -9.77 9.17 4.56
C ASP A 53 -9.80 10.41 5.47
N VAL A 54 -8.63 10.91 5.90
CA VAL A 54 -8.51 12.17 6.66
C VAL A 54 -9.00 13.36 5.83
N VAL A 55 -8.59 13.47 4.56
CA VAL A 55 -9.04 14.55 3.67
C VAL A 55 -10.55 14.48 3.43
N ARG A 56 -11.11 13.26 3.27
CA ARG A 56 -12.57 13.08 3.13
C ARG A 56 -13.32 13.48 4.39
N PHE A 57 -12.75 13.23 5.57
CA PHE A 57 -13.32 13.66 6.83
C PHE A 57 -13.29 15.20 6.94
N ALA A 58 -12.15 15.82 6.68
CA ALA A 58 -11.98 17.27 6.74
C ALA A 58 -12.84 18.05 5.74
N ARG A 59 -13.23 17.46 4.60
CA ARG A 59 -14.17 18.10 3.64
C ARG A 59 -15.63 18.05 4.08
N LYS A 60 -15.97 17.18 5.03
CA LYS A 60 -17.35 16.96 5.48
C LYS A 60 -17.68 17.74 6.76
N HIS A 61 -16.72 18.42 7.35
CA HIS A 61 -16.84 19.26 8.54
C HIS A 61 -16.26 20.64 8.21
#